data_AF-A0AAU2KC01-F1
#
_entry.id   AF-A0AAU2KC01-F1
#
_cell.length_a   1.000
_cell.length_b   1.000
_cell.length_c   1.000
_cell.angle_alpha   90.00
_cell.angle_beta   90.00
_cell.angle_gamma   90.00
#
_symmetry.space_group_name_H-M   'P 1'
#
loop_
_entity.id
_entity.type
_entity.pdbx_description
1 polymer ?
#
loop_
_entity_poly.entity_id
_entity_poly.type
_entity_poly.pdbx_seq_one_letter_code
_entity_poly.pdbx_strand_id
1 'polypeptide(L)'
;MWAKLSADMVAPKERFDFPAEARARALRERIDAFIEHNLGDPALTPGLIAAAHGISVRALHLLFRDQPQSVAATVRHRRLERCRSDLARPELAARSVRDIAARWCFSSAPVFGRSFREAYGTSPGAFRREAARASGR
;
A
#
# COMPACT_ATOMS: atom_id res chain seq x y z
N MET A 1 45.44 -20.33 -17.48
CA MET A 1 45.52 -20.72 -16.05
C MET A 1 44.76 -19.68 -15.23
N TRP A 2 43.41 -19.78 -15.22
CA TRP A 2 42.51 -19.06 -14.32
C TRP A 2 41.90 -20.11 -13.40
N ALA A 3 42.34 -20.13 -12.16
CA ALA A 3 41.99 -21.12 -11.16
C ALA A 3 41.17 -20.47 -10.04
N LYS A 4 39.99 -21.07 -9.78
CA LYS A 4 39.22 -21.12 -8.53
C LYS A 4 38.55 -19.81 -8.08
N LEU A 5 37.26 -19.62 -8.37
CA LEU A 5 36.09 -20.06 -7.58
C LEU A 5 35.94 -19.32 -6.24
N SER A 6 35.06 -18.31 -6.24
CA SER A 6 33.97 -18.24 -5.27
C SER A 6 32.88 -17.30 -5.82
N ALA A 7 32.06 -17.86 -6.73
CA ALA A 7 30.91 -17.22 -7.34
C ALA A 7 29.59 -17.91 -6.92
N ASP A 8 29.60 -18.63 -5.80
CA ASP A 8 28.42 -19.35 -5.31
C ASP A 8 27.90 -18.72 -4.01
N MET A 9 27.05 -17.71 -4.14
CA MET A 9 25.92 -17.42 -3.23
C MET A 9 24.97 -16.38 -3.82
N VAL A 10 24.49 -16.62 -5.04
CA VAL A 10 23.13 -16.20 -5.39
C VAL A 10 22.39 -17.48 -5.69
N ALA A 11 21.60 -17.91 -4.71
CA ALA A 11 20.74 -19.07 -4.81
C ALA A 11 19.97 -19.06 -6.15
N PRO A 12 19.77 -20.22 -6.78
CA PRO A 12 18.95 -20.34 -7.98
C PRO A 12 17.59 -19.65 -7.79
N LYS A 13 17.26 -18.71 -8.70
CA LYS A 13 15.95 -18.05 -8.77
C LYS A 13 14.94 -19.02 -9.39
N GLU A 14 14.64 -20.11 -8.68
CA GLU A 14 13.81 -21.20 -9.21
C GLU A 14 12.30 -20.89 -9.18
N ARG A 15 11.73 -21.03 -10.39
CA ARG A 15 10.41 -21.52 -10.83
C ARG A 15 9.14 -21.07 -10.11
N PHE A 16 8.32 -20.32 -10.86
CA PHE A 16 6.91 -20.14 -10.59
C PHE A 16 6.10 -21.37 -10.93
N ASP A 17 5.53 -21.98 -9.91
CA ASP A 17 4.29 -22.73 -10.03
C ASP A 17 3.41 -22.33 -8.84
N PHE A 18 2.18 -21.89 -9.07
CA PHE A 18 1.21 -21.56 -8.01
C PHE A 18 0.13 -22.67 -7.98
N PRO A 19 0.19 -23.71 -7.11
CA PRO A 19 -0.87 -24.72 -7.03
C PRO A 19 -1.63 -24.73 -5.68
N ALA A 20 -2.93 -25.04 -5.79
CA ALA A 20 -4.03 -24.89 -4.83
C ALA A 20 -4.21 -23.43 -4.36
N GLU A 21 -5.20 -22.75 -4.93
CA GLU A 21 -5.63 -21.36 -4.65
C GLU A 21 -5.57 -20.94 -3.18
N ALA A 22 -5.76 -21.89 -2.25
CA ALA A 22 -5.59 -21.70 -0.81
C ALA A 22 -4.21 -21.15 -0.41
N ARG A 23 -3.10 -21.65 -1.00
CA ARG A 23 -1.74 -21.16 -0.69
C ARG A 23 -1.52 -19.74 -1.21
N ALA A 24 -2.00 -19.47 -2.42
CA ALA A 24 -1.93 -18.13 -3.01
C ALA A 24 -2.75 -17.12 -2.18
N ARG A 25 -3.94 -17.52 -1.72
CA ARG A 25 -4.76 -16.72 -0.81
C ARG A 25 -4.05 -16.45 0.52
N ALA A 26 -3.53 -17.48 1.19
CA ALA A 26 -2.81 -17.31 2.45
C ALA A 26 -1.54 -16.43 2.30
N LEU A 27 -0.86 -16.48 1.15
CA LEU A 27 0.24 -15.56 0.86
C LEU A 27 -0.24 -14.12 0.66
N ARG A 28 -1.36 -13.89 -0.05
CA ARG A 28 -1.97 -12.57 -0.19
C ARG A 28 -2.39 -11.98 1.15
N GLU A 29 -3.04 -12.76 2.01
CA GLU A 29 -3.44 -12.31 3.34
C GLU A 29 -2.24 -11.83 4.18
N ARG A 30 -1.11 -12.54 4.11
CA ARG A 30 0.14 -12.11 4.76
C ARG A 30 0.71 -10.84 4.14
N ILE A 31 0.65 -10.70 2.82
CA ILE A 31 1.08 -9.48 2.11
C ILE A 31 0.18 -8.29 2.49
N ASP A 32 -1.13 -8.47 2.53
CA ASP A 32 -2.07 -7.42 2.91
C ASP A 32 -1.82 -6.98 4.36
N ALA A 33 -1.60 -7.92 5.29
CA ALA A 33 -1.22 -7.60 6.66
C ALA A 33 0.12 -6.84 6.74
N PHE A 34 1.11 -7.22 5.93
CA PHE A 34 2.38 -6.51 5.84
C PHE A 34 2.18 -5.08 5.29
N ILE A 35 1.38 -4.91 4.25
CA ILE A 35 1.03 -3.60 3.70
C ILE A 35 0.41 -2.73 4.79
N GLU A 36 -0.60 -3.24 5.51
CA GLU A 36 -1.29 -2.51 6.57
C GLU A 36 -0.37 -2.00 7.66
N HIS A 37 0.56 -2.84 8.12
CA HIS A 37 1.51 -2.47 9.15
C HIS A 37 2.48 -1.36 8.70
N ASN A 38 2.79 -1.31 7.41
CA ASN A 38 3.84 -0.44 6.86
C ASN A 38 3.29 0.75 6.04
N LEU A 39 1.98 1.02 6.05
CA LEU A 39 1.36 2.04 5.17
C LEU A 39 1.97 3.45 5.30
N GLY A 40 2.43 3.81 6.49
CA GLY A 40 3.05 5.12 6.78
C GLY A 40 4.52 5.22 6.35
N ASP A 41 5.13 4.13 5.89
CA ASP A 41 6.52 4.12 5.44
C ASP A 41 6.60 4.46 3.94
N PRO A 42 7.29 5.56 3.54
CA PRO A 42 7.49 5.89 2.13
C PRO A 42 8.31 4.83 1.38
N ALA A 43 9.10 4.00 2.06
CA ALA A 43 9.87 2.90 1.48
C ALA A 43 9.01 1.66 1.14
N LEU A 44 7.72 1.63 1.52
CA LEU A 44 6.78 0.57 1.13
C LEU A 44 6.56 0.55 -0.38
N THR A 45 7.36 -0.26 -1.06
CA THR A 45 7.34 -0.48 -2.51
C THR A 45 7.05 -1.95 -2.85
N PRO A 46 6.61 -2.27 -4.07
CA PRO A 46 6.48 -3.67 -4.51
C PRO A 46 7.78 -4.48 -4.36
N GLY A 47 8.94 -3.82 -4.49
CA GLY A 47 10.24 -4.44 -4.24
C GLY A 47 10.43 -4.86 -2.78
N LEU A 48 10.14 -3.96 -1.83
CA LEU A 48 10.22 -4.25 -0.40
C LEU A 48 9.23 -5.35 0.00
N ILE A 49 7.98 -5.28 -0.50
CA ILE A 49 6.95 -6.30 -0.23
C ILE A 49 7.43 -7.66 -0.74
N ALA A 50 7.90 -7.74 -1.98
CA ALA A 50 8.38 -9.00 -2.54
C ALA A 50 9.56 -9.60 -1.74
N ALA A 51 10.52 -8.75 -1.36
CA ALA A 51 11.66 -9.14 -0.54
C ALA A 51 11.25 -9.66 0.84
N ALA A 52 10.32 -8.98 1.51
CA ALA A 52 9.81 -9.36 2.84
C ALA A 52 9.10 -10.74 2.85
N HIS A 53 8.58 -11.16 1.69
CA HIS A 53 7.86 -12.44 1.55
C HIS A 53 8.65 -13.50 0.77
N GLY A 54 9.94 -13.25 0.47
CA GLY A 54 10.81 -14.23 -0.20
C GLY A 54 10.37 -14.58 -1.63
N ILE A 55 9.68 -13.65 -2.31
CA ILE A 55 9.20 -13.85 -3.69
C ILE A 55 9.82 -12.80 -4.62
N SER A 56 9.84 -13.06 -5.93
CA SER A 56 10.26 -12.03 -6.88
C SER A 56 9.16 -10.98 -7.09
N VAL A 57 9.51 -9.78 -7.55
CA VAL A 57 8.52 -8.74 -7.92
C VAL A 57 7.56 -9.24 -9.01
N ARG A 58 8.06 -10.08 -9.94
CA ARG A 58 7.22 -10.76 -10.92
C ARG A 58 6.18 -11.68 -10.25
N ALA A 59 6.54 -12.37 -9.16
CA ALA A 59 5.60 -13.18 -8.36
C ALA A 59 4.46 -12.34 -7.87
N LEU A 60 4.83 -11.22 -7.26
CA LEU A 60 3.91 -10.36 -6.57
C LEU A 60 2.88 -9.82 -7.56
N HIS A 61 3.34 -9.39 -8.75
CA HIS A 61 2.41 -8.96 -9.79
C HIS A 61 1.53 -10.10 -10.33
N LEU A 62 2.05 -11.31 -10.49
CA LEU A 62 1.23 -12.47 -10.88
C LEU A 62 0.20 -12.83 -9.81
N LEU A 63 0.57 -12.78 -8.54
CA LEU A 63 -0.29 -13.07 -7.40
C LEU A 63 -1.48 -12.10 -7.29
N PHE A 64 -1.28 -10.87 -7.76
CA PHE A 64 -2.28 -9.79 -7.82
C PHE A 64 -2.95 -9.65 -9.20
N ARG A 65 -2.63 -10.50 -10.19
CA ARG A 65 -3.14 -10.37 -11.56
C ARG A 65 -4.67 -10.48 -11.61
N ASP A 66 -5.23 -11.44 -10.90
CA ASP A 66 -6.68 -11.72 -10.89
C ASP A 66 -7.39 -11.02 -9.72
N GLN A 67 -6.73 -10.03 -9.10
CA GLN A 67 -7.31 -9.23 -8.03
C GLN A 67 -7.88 -7.93 -8.60
N PRO A 68 -8.87 -7.30 -7.93
CA PRO A 68 -9.45 -6.03 -8.40
C PRO A 68 -8.43 -4.89 -8.53
N GLN A 69 -7.31 -4.98 -7.80
CA GLN A 69 -6.27 -3.96 -7.75
C GLN A 69 -4.90 -4.62 -7.87
N SER A 70 -3.98 -3.95 -8.57
CA SER A 70 -2.55 -4.28 -8.47
C SER A 70 -2.03 -3.97 -7.07
N VAL A 71 -0.94 -4.61 -6.65
CA VAL A 71 -0.33 -4.36 -5.34
C VAL A 71 -0.04 -2.88 -5.06
N ALA A 72 0.40 -2.12 -6.07
CA ALA A 72 0.65 -0.68 -5.93
C ALA A 72 -0.65 0.12 -5.77
N ALA A 73 -1.71 -0.27 -6.48
CA ALA A 73 -3.03 0.32 -6.33
C ALA A 73 -3.63 -0.01 -4.95
N THR A 74 -3.43 -1.23 -4.43
CA THR A 74 -3.80 -1.62 -3.07
C THR A 74 -3.14 -0.71 -2.04
N VAL A 75 -1.81 -0.56 -2.07
CA VAL A 75 -1.09 0.35 -1.14
C VAL A 75 -1.64 1.77 -1.21
N ARG A 76 -1.86 2.31 -2.42
CA ARG A 76 -2.43 3.65 -2.61
C ARG A 76 -3.84 3.77 -2.02
N HIS A 77 -4.69 2.77 -2.27
CA HIS A 77 -6.07 2.74 -1.78
C HIS A 77 -6.11 2.68 -0.26
N ARG A 78 -5.33 1.78 0.35
CA ARG A 78 -5.23 1.68 1.81
C ARG A 78 -4.70 2.96 2.46
N ARG A 79 -3.71 3.63 1.84
CA ARG A 79 -3.28 4.99 2.27
C ARG A 79 -4.41 6.02 2.19
N LEU A 80 -5.24 6.00 1.14
CA LEU A 80 -6.41 6.89 1.04
C LEU A 80 -7.43 6.60 2.16
N GLU A 81 -7.67 5.34 2.49
CA GLU A 81 -8.58 4.96 3.57
C GLU A 81 -8.07 5.46 4.92
N ARG A 82 -6.76 5.36 5.18
CA ARG A 82 -6.15 5.94 6.39
C ARG A 82 -6.28 7.46 6.43
N CYS A 83 -6.06 8.15 5.31
CA CYS A 83 -6.34 9.58 5.21
C CYS A 83 -7.81 9.90 5.55
N ARG A 84 -8.76 9.16 4.97
CA ARG A 84 -10.19 9.37 5.21
C ARG A 84 -10.55 9.17 6.68
N SER A 85 -10.02 8.11 7.29
CA SER A 85 -10.20 7.83 8.72
C SER A 85 -9.66 8.98 9.57
N ASP A 86 -8.43 9.42 9.35
CA ASP A 86 -7.83 10.53 10.10
C ASP A 86 -8.57 11.87 9.87
N LEU A 87 -9.09 12.11 8.66
CA LEU A 87 -9.88 13.31 8.35
C LEU A 87 -11.23 13.35 9.05
N ALA A 88 -11.79 12.20 9.43
CA ALA A 88 -13.07 12.10 10.13
C ALA A 88 -12.94 12.24 11.66
N ARG A 89 -11.72 12.19 12.21
CA ARG A 89 -11.48 12.18 13.66
C ARG A 89 -11.46 13.60 14.25
N PRO A 90 -12.33 13.92 15.22
CA PRO A 90 -12.32 15.20 15.92
C PRO A 90 -10.99 15.51 16.60
N GLU A 91 -10.33 14.50 17.20
CA GLU A 91 -9.02 14.68 17.86
C GLU A 91 -7.92 15.18 16.91
N LEU A 92 -8.09 14.99 15.60
CA LEU A 92 -7.13 15.43 14.57
C LEU A 92 -7.57 16.71 13.85
N ALA A 93 -8.62 17.39 14.33
CA ALA A 93 -9.16 18.60 13.68
C ALA A 93 -8.12 19.71 13.49
N ALA A 94 -7.18 19.84 14.43
CA ALA A 94 -6.09 20.82 14.37
C ALA A 94 -5.01 20.48 13.33
N ARG A 95 -4.87 19.22 12.89
CA ARG A 95 -3.88 18.84 11.87
C ARG A 95 -4.36 19.23 10.49
N SER A 96 -3.51 19.83 9.66
CA SER A 96 -3.94 20.22 8.31
C SER A 96 -4.24 19.01 7.43
N VAL A 97 -5.03 19.20 6.37
CA VAL A 97 -5.27 18.16 5.36
C VAL A 97 -3.95 17.71 4.71
N ARG A 98 -3.01 18.65 4.52
CA ARG A 98 -1.67 18.37 3.97
C ARG A 98 -0.87 17.46 4.91
N ASP A 99 -0.90 17.70 6.23
CA ASP A 99 -0.13 16.90 7.18
C ASP A 99 -0.68 15.48 7.28
N ILE A 100 -2.00 15.30 7.22
CA ILE A 100 -2.62 13.97 7.16
C ILE A 100 -2.23 13.25 5.86
N ALA A 101 -2.26 13.94 4.73
CA ALA A 101 -1.83 13.36 3.45
C ALA A 101 -0.36 12.93 3.49
N ALA A 102 0.52 13.78 4.02
CA ALA A 102 1.95 13.50 4.14
C ALA A 102 2.24 12.31 5.08
N ARG A 103 1.51 12.20 6.20
CA ARG A 103 1.60 11.05 7.13
C ARG A 103 1.38 9.72 6.44
N TRP A 104 0.50 9.69 5.44
CA TRP A 104 0.19 8.49 4.66
C TRP A 104 0.84 8.52 3.27
N CYS A 105 2.01 9.16 3.16
CA CYS A 105 2.89 9.15 2.00
C CYS A 105 2.31 9.77 0.71
N PHE A 106 1.34 10.68 0.82
CA PHE A 106 0.93 11.53 -0.30
C PHE A 106 1.76 12.82 -0.31
N SER A 107 2.80 12.85 -1.14
CA SER A 107 3.73 14.00 -1.26
C SER A 107 3.19 15.17 -2.09
N SER A 108 2.18 14.93 -2.93
CA SER A 108 1.61 15.94 -3.84
C SER A 108 0.15 16.20 -3.53
N ALA A 109 -0.16 17.43 -3.11
CA ALA A 109 -1.53 17.86 -2.79
C ALA A 109 -2.49 17.78 -3.99
N PRO A 110 -2.12 18.17 -5.23
CA PRO A 110 -2.98 17.98 -6.40
C PRO A 110 -3.30 16.51 -6.66
N VAL A 111 -2.30 15.63 -6.54
CA VAL A 111 -2.46 14.18 -6.76
C VAL A 111 -3.34 13.57 -5.67
N PHE A 112 -3.12 13.93 -4.41
CA PHE A 112 -3.94 13.49 -3.29
C PHE A 112 -5.39 13.94 -3.44
N GLY A 113 -5.62 15.23 -3.67
CA GLY A 113 -6.97 15.79 -3.79
C GLY A 113 -7.77 15.18 -4.93
N ARG A 114 -7.12 14.89 -6.07
CA ARG A 114 -7.75 14.18 -7.19
C ARG A 114 -8.12 12.75 -6.80
N SER A 115 -7.18 11.96 -6.30
CA SER A 115 -7.46 10.56 -5.98
C SER A 115 -8.41 10.37 -4.80
N PHE A 116 -8.41 11.28 -3.84
CA PHE A 116 -9.41 11.27 -2.77
C PHE A 116 -10.81 11.55 -3.33
N ARG A 117 -10.95 12.52 -4.25
CA ARG A 117 -12.24 12.81 -4.90
C ARG A 117 -12.70 11.66 -5.79
N GLU A 118 -11.79 11.05 -6.55
CA GLU A 118 -12.09 9.87 -7.37
C GLU A 118 -12.59 8.70 -6.50
N ALA A 119 -11.98 8.49 -5.32
CA ALA A 119 -12.35 7.41 -4.42
C ALA A 119 -13.64 7.66 -3.62
N TYR A 120 -13.93 8.91 -3.22
CA TYR A 120 -14.96 9.22 -2.23
C TYR A 120 -15.98 10.29 -2.68
N GLY A 121 -15.93 10.75 -3.92
CA GLY A 121 -16.89 11.69 -4.50
C GLY A 121 -16.76 13.15 -4.03
N THR A 122 -15.89 13.45 -3.06
CA THR A 122 -15.72 14.80 -2.50
C THR A 122 -14.27 15.16 -2.25
N SER A 123 -13.96 16.44 -2.04
CA SER A 123 -12.60 16.86 -1.69
C SER A 123 -12.26 16.51 -0.23
N PRO A 124 -10.99 16.27 0.12
CA PRO A 124 -10.59 15.98 1.50
C PRO A 124 -11.05 17.02 2.53
N GLY A 125 -10.97 18.31 2.17
CA GLY A 125 -11.39 19.42 3.04
C GLY A 125 -12.91 19.51 3.21
N ALA A 126 -13.67 19.22 2.14
CA ALA A 126 -15.13 19.16 2.24
C ALA A 126 -15.58 17.98 3.10
N PHE A 127 -14.98 16.79 2.89
CA PHE A 127 -15.21 15.61 3.70
C PHE A 127 -14.98 15.88 5.20
N ARG A 128 -13.85 16.50 5.55
CA ARG A 128 -13.57 16.86 6.96
C ARG A 128 -14.64 17.78 7.55
N ARG A 129 -15.05 18.83 6.82
CA ARG A 129 -16.08 19.77 7.30
C ARG A 129 -17.41 19.06 7.54
N GLU A 130 -17.76 18.12 6.68
CA GLU A 130 -18.97 17.31 6.83
C GLU A 130 -18.87 16.37 8.05
N ALA A 131 -17.76 15.66 8.22
CA ALA A 131 -17.53 14.79 9.37
C ALA A 131 -17.57 15.56 10.70
N ALA A 132 -17.01 16.78 10.75
CA ALA A 132 -17.07 17.63 11.93
C ALA A 132 -18.51 18.04 12.29
N ARG A 133 -19.34 18.35 11.28
CA ARG A 133 -20.77 18.66 11.49
C ARG A 133 -21.56 17.45 11.99
N ALA A 134 -21.18 16.25 11.56
CA ALA A 134 -21.83 15.02 12.01
C ALA A 134 -21.46 14.65 13.45
N SER A 135 -20.24 15.00 13.90
CA SER A 135 -19.74 14.69 15.25
C SER A 135 -20.18 15.69 16.33
N GLY A 136 -20.66 16.88 15.93
CA GLY A 136 -21.19 17.91 16.84
C GLY A 136 -22.70 17.84 17.06
N ARG A 137 -23.38 16.82 16.50
CA ARG A 137 -24.75 16.44 16.85
C ARG A 137 -24.70 15.29 17.86
#